data_AF-A0A0F9HGB5-F1
#
_entry.id   AF-A0A0F9HGB5-F1
#
_cell.length_a   1.000
_cell.length_b   1.000
_cell.length_c   1.000
_cell.angle_alpha   90.00
_cell.angle_beta   90.00
_cell.angle_gamma   90.00
#
_symmetry.space_group_name_H-M   'P 1'
#
loop_
_entity.id
_entity.type
_entity.pdbx_description
1 polymer ?
#
loop_
_entity_poly.entity_id
_entity_poly.type
_entity_poly.pdbx_seq_one_letter_code
_entity_poly.pdbx_strand_id
1 'polypeptide(L)'
;MTDFTWDGTGDGVSWSDPLNWDLDSGIPDDAGDRAIFDATADAVVTGAARTIGELQMNAGFTGSLTQTVGSLTIDDSGAHDGSFNVDAGTFDANDLDINIDGDFDLDSAGTIVMGSGIWTVNGSWDHDAGTITEETSTIRMTGTGESITGGTGSARQLATVEIFAGATITGFNFRPSTLTVNGTLTMTGGARAQVTSLLTMGASGLITGAGAVRMTSGSTITVGSGTIDTAILDLHGNITINPGTYGSTTVTGSPQTTGARTITFASGTFIFSGDVIYQAHGSGSNPYTVNKSSNNPNVTYNGDFTIAEPAAPIVVYNKGTGVITLAGTALQIITSLGKSLNDITITNVSAGGIRLSDITDTDKLTANTTAGDVLLIHATGVSHTIDEYVRTGAGTNFFKHLSVTGGVQYTVATVGNRSVDFFDVKDSNMSGGTYTVSDGVDGGNNSANWIFLAVLNPIVVVEQGFDRNPTVVVTLTVKGDLVGSQVFRFSPKLGKPLNLQYDTDIRPYLLGDPRGRPTRIKPDKALT
;
A
#
# COMPACT_ATOMS: atom_id res chain seq x y z
N MET A 1 -47.00 -22.74 -0.39
CA MET A 1 -46.11 -23.62 0.38
C MET A 1 -46.56 -25.03 0.14
N THR A 2 -45.96 -25.62 -0.88
CA THR A 2 -46.17 -27.00 -1.26
C THR A 2 -44.81 -27.64 -1.33
N ASP A 3 -44.60 -28.71 -0.58
CA ASP A 3 -43.40 -29.52 -0.69
C ASP A 3 -43.71 -30.63 -1.70
N PHE A 4 -42.85 -30.78 -2.70
CA PHE A 4 -42.89 -31.92 -3.62
C PHE A 4 -41.63 -32.75 -3.43
N THR A 5 -41.83 -34.02 -3.14
CA THR A 5 -40.73 -34.99 -3.02
C THR A 5 -40.68 -35.83 -4.28
N TRP A 6 -39.51 -35.87 -4.92
CA TRP A 6 -39.29 -36.72 -6.08
C TRP A 6 -39.36 -38.19 -5.68
N ASP A 7 -40.31 -38.92 -6.28
CA ASP A 7 -40.50 -40.36 -6.07
C ASP A 7 -40.24 -41.20 -7.32
N GLY A 8 -40.16 -40.54 -8.50
CA GLY A 8 -39.86 -41.16 -9.78
C GLY A 8 -40.89 -42.20 -10.24
N THR A 9 -42.14 -42.17 -9.74
CA THR A 9 -43.12 -43.22 -10.07
C THR A 9 -43.75 -43.09 -11.46
N GLY A 10 -43.59 -41.94 -12.12
CA GLY A 10 -43.95 -41.67 -13.51
C GLY A 10 -42.91 -42.19 -14.50
N ASP A 11 -42.34 -41.30 -15.32
CA ASP A 11 -41.25 -41.66 -16.25
C ASP A 11 -39.85 -41.76 -15.59
N GLY A 12 -39.71 -41.33 -14.32
CA GLY A 12 -38.46 -41.36 -13.56
C GLY A 12 -37.35 -40.46 -14.10
N VAL A 13 -37.66 -39.53 -15.01
CA VAL A 13 -36.65 -38.70 -15.72
C VAL A 13 -37.08 -37.24 -15.80
N SER A 14 -38.33 -36.95 -16.12
CA SER A 14 -38.79 -35.61 -16.45
C SER A 14 -39.32 -34.88 -15.22
N TRP A 15 -38.72 -33.73 -14.87
CA TRP A 15 -39.26 -32.83 -13.82
C TRP A 15 -40.73 -32.46 -14.07
N SER A 16 -41.10 -32.32 -15.34
CA SER A 16 -42.43 -31.88 -15.77
C SER A 16 -43.52 -32.95 -15.73
N ASP A 17 -43.21 -34.20 -15.41
CA ASP A 17 -44.22 -35.25 -15.24
C ASP A 17 -44.72 -35.21 -13.79
N PRO A 18 -45.99 -34.82 -13.54
CA PRO A 18 -46.54 -34.76 -12.19
C PRO A 18 -46.49 -36.08 -11.43
N LEU A 19 -46.45 -37.22 -12.14
CA LEU A 19 -46.38 -38.55 -11.54
C LEU A 19 -44.98 -38.89 -10.99
N ASN A 20 -43.97 -38.06 -11.22
CA ASN A 20 -42.66 -38.25 -10.59
C ASN A 20 -42.54 -37.58 -9.22
N TRP A 21 -43.60 -36.93 -8.76
CA TRP A 21 -43.66 -36.22 -7.49
C TRP A 21 -44.74 -36.86 -6.62
N ASP A 22 -44.47 -36.96 -5.31
CA ASP A 22 -45.32 -37.62 -4.31
C ASP A 22 -46.78 -37.14 -4.24
N LEU A 23 -47.08 -35.94 -4.74
CA LEU A 23 -48.44 -35.40 -4.81
C LEU A 23 -49.24 -35.84 -6.06
N ASP A 24 -48.60 -36.43 -7.07
CA ASP A 24 -49.18 -36.95 -8.33
C ASP A 24 -50.09 -35.95 -9.10
N SER A 25 -50.07 -34.67 -8.75
CA SER A 25 -51.09 -33.70 -9.19
C SER A 25 -50.53 -32.34 -9.60
N GLY A 26 -49.21 -32.17 -9.50
CA GLY A 26 -48.49 -30.96 -9.88
C GLY A 26 -46.99 -31.21 -9.93
N ILE A 27 -46.24 -30.13 -10.16
CA ILE A 27 -44.78 -30.10 -10.14
C ILE A 27 -44.36 -28.83 -9.39
N PRO A 28 -43.15 -28.76 -8.82
CA PRO A 28 -42.60 -27.49 -8.37
C PRO A 28 -42.44 -26.55 -9.56
N ASP A 29 -43.14 -25.41 -9.55
CA ASP A 29 -43.08 -24.44 -10.65
C ASP A 29 -43.20 -22.96 -10.25
N ASP A 30 -43.32 -22.64 -8.95
CA ASP A 30 -43.24 -21.26 -8.46
C ASP A 30 -42.47 -21.10 -7.13
N ALA A 31 -42.19 -19.85 -6.75
CA ALA A 31 -41.47 -19.49 -5.52
C ALA A 31 -42.16 -19.98 -4.22
N GLY A 32 -43.43 -20.37 -4.30
CA GLY A 32 -44.20 -20.95 -3.20
C GLY A 32 -43.96 -22.44 -2.99
N ASP A 33 -43.19 -23.09 -3.87
CA ASP A 33 -42.94 -24.53 -3.86
C ASP A 33 -41.51 -24.89 -3.47
N ARG A 34 -41.35 -26.08 -2.90
CA ARG A 34 -40.04 -26.68 -2.62
C ARG A 34 -39.89 -28.02 -3.32
N ALA A 35 -38.74 -28.22 -3.97
CA ALA A 35 -38.38 -29.46 -4.62
C ALA A 35 -37.39 -30.26 -3.76
N ILE A 36 -37.74 -31.50 -3.42
CA ILE A 36 -36.95 -32.37 -2.54
C ILE A 36 -36.55 -33.65 -3.27
N PHE A 37 -35.25 -33.94 -3.32
CA PHE A 37 -34.69 -35.20 -3.81
C PHE A 37 -34.07 -35.96 -2.63
N ASP A 38 -34.64 -37.10 -2.25
CA ASP A 38 -34.26 -37.76 -0.97
C ASP A 38 -33.71 -39.18 -1.08
N ALA A 39 -34.16 -40.04 -2.01
CA ALA A 39 -33.78 -41.47 -1.94
C ALA A 39 -33.61 -42.21 -3.27
N THR A 40 -33.88 -41.58 -4.42
CA THR A 40 -33.78 -42.26 -5.72
C THR A 40 -32.38 -42.14 -6.33
N ALA A 41 -32.14 -42.94 -7.38
CA ALA A 41 -30.91 -42.93 -8.17
C ALA A 41 -31.17 -42.41 -9.60
N ASP A 42 -32.24 -41.64 -9.76
CA ASP A 42 -32.77 -41.24 -11.07
C ASP A 42 -31.89 -40.18 -11.74
N ALA A 43 -31.93 -40.15 -13.07
CA ALA A 43 -31.28 -39.12 -13.88
C ALA A 43 -32.33 -38.10 -14.33
N VAL A 44 -32.54 -37.09 -13.49
CA VAL A 44 -33.61 -36.11 -13.62
C VAL A 44 -33.18 -34.95 -14.51
N VAL A 45 -34.08 -34.51 -15.40
CA VAL A 45 -33.88 -33.33 -16.26
C VAL A 45 -35.01 -32.32 -16.05
N THR A 46 -34.67 -31.04 -15.95
CA THR A 46 -35.66 -29.97 -15.66
C THR A 46 -36.56 -29.62 -16.85
N GLY A 47 -36.03 -29.70 -18.07
CA GLY A 47 -36.75 -29.57 -19.35
C GLY A 47 -37.23 -28.15 -19.70
N ALA A 48 -37.11 -27.19 -18.78
CA ALA A 48 -37.51 -25.80 -18.95
C ALA A 48 -36.78 -24.90 -17.95
N ALA A 49 -36.86 -23.57 -18.16
CA ALA A 49 -36.50 -22.61 -17.13
C ALA A 49 -37.50 -22.74 -15.97
N ARG A 50 -37.01 -22.65 -14.72
CA ARG A 50 -37.82 -22.86 -13.52
C ARG A 50 -37.58 -21.77 -12.50
N THR A 51 -38.63 -21.42 -11.77
CA THR A 51 -38.58 -20.64 -10.54
C THR A 51 -39.19 -21.51 -9.45
N ILE A 52 -38.47 -21.74 -8.36
CA ILE A 52 -38.93 -22.49 -7.19
C ILE A 52 -38.52 -21.75 -5.92
N GLY A 53 -39.12 -22.06 -4.78
CA GLY A 53 -38.81 -21.42 -3.50
C GLY A 53 -37.60 -22.01 -2.77
N GLU A 54 -37.36 -23.30 -2.92
CA GLU A 54 -36.22 -24.00 -2.30
C GLU A 54 -35.90 -25.28 -3.09
N LEU A 55 -34.61 -25.62 -3.21
CA LEU A 55 -34.15 -26.89 -3.77
C LEU A 55 -33.32 -27.65 -2.72
N GLN A 56 -33.75 -28.87 -2.40
CA GLN A 56 -33.05 -29.76 -1.45
C GLN A 56 -32.67 -31.07 -2.14
N MET A 57 -31.38 -31.40 -2.13
CA MET A 57 -30.84 -32.69 -2.57
C MET A 57 -30.24 -33.40 -1.36
N ASN A 58 -31.07 -34.13 -0.63
CA ASN A 58 -30.71 -34.71 0.66
C ASN A 58 -29.75 -35.89 0.53
N ALA A 59 -29.15 -36.27 1.66
CA ALA A 59 -28.10 -37.29 1.75
C ALA A 59 -28.43 -38.67 1.15
N GLY A 60 -29.72 -39.04 1.04
CA GLY A 60 -30.11 -40.32 0.44
C GLY A 60 -30.20 -40.29 -1.09
N PHE A 61 -30.19 -39.12 -1.72
CA PHE A 61 -30.22 -39.01 -3.18
C PHE A 61 -28.88 -39.41 -3.78
N THR A 62 -28.91 -40.34 -4.73
CA THR A 62 -27.69 -40.86 -5.38
C THR A 62 -27.69 -40.64 -6.90
N GLY A 63 -28.76 -40.03 -7.42
CA GLY A 63 -28.94 -39.74 -8.83
C GLY A 63 -28.29 -38.43 -9.27
N SER A 64 -28.80 -37.88 -10.37
CA SER A 64 -28.38 -36.59 -10.91
C SER A 64 -29.58 -35.71 -11.25
N LEU A 65 -29.43 -34.39 -11.10
CA LEU A 65 -30.35 -33.37 -11.57
C LEU A 65 -29.61 -32.48 -12.58
N THR A 66 -30.02 -32.52 -13.85
CA THR A 66 -29.39 -31.74 -14.92
C THR A 66 -30.33 -30.65 -15.43
N GLN A 67 -29.85 -29.40 -15.41
CA GLN A 67 -30.54 -28.28 -16.01
C GLN A 67 -30.40 -28.33 -17.53
N THR A 68 -31.50 -28.42 -18.28
CA THR A 68 -31.42 -28.63 -19.75
C THR A 68 -31.85 -27.44 -20.59
N VAL A 69 -32.62 -26.50 -20.03
CA VAL A 69 -33.15 -25.35 -20.78
C VAL A 69 -33.30 -24.13 -19.86
N GLY A 70 -32.67 -23.01 -20.21
CA GLY A 70 -32.83 -21.74 -19.48
C GLY A 70 -32.31 -21.78 -18.04
N SER A 71 -32.43 -20.67 -17.32
CA SER A 71 -31.93 -20.56 -15.95
C SER A 71 -32.85 -21.25 -14.94
N LEU A 72 -32.25 -21.80 -13.88
CA LEU A 72 -32.95 -22.14 -12.63
C LEU A 72 -32.90 -20.93 -11.70
N THR A 73 -34.04 -20.54 -11.14
CA THR A 73 -34.16 -19.48 -10.15
C THR A 73 -34.73 -20.05 -8.86
N ILE A 74 -34.05 -19.84 -7.75
CA ILE A 74 -34.48 -20.23 -6.41
C ILE A 74 -34.77 -18.92 -5.67
N ASP A 75 -36.05 -18.64 -5.46
CA ASP A 75 -36.63 -17.31 -5.24
C ASP A 75 -37.27 -17.21 -3.85
N ASP A 76 -36.93 -16.18 -3.09
CA ASP A 76 -37.39 -15.97 -1.71
C ASP A 76 -38.72 -15.19 -1.61
N SER A 77 -39.33 -14.82 -2.74
CA SER A 77 -40.59 -14.04 -2.77
C SER A 77 -41.83 -14.84 -2.34
N GLY A 78 -41.69 -16.16 -2.20
CA GLY A 78 -42.74 -17.07 -1.76
C GLY A 78 -42.74 -17.35 -0.27
N ALA A 79 -42.94 -18.63 0.10
CA ALA A 79 -43.02 -19.07 1.50
C ALA A 79 -41.73 -19.73 1.99
N HIS A 80 -40.83 -20.06 1.07
CA HIS A 80 -39.50 -20.59 1.35
C HIS A 80 -38.46 -19.48 1.27
N ASP A 81 -37.24 -19.76 1.70
CA ASP A 81 -36.19 -18.75 1.90
C ASP A 81 -35.22 -18.59 0.72
N GLY A 82 -35.50 -19.23 -0.42
CA GLY A 82 -34.66 -19.11 -1.60
C GLY A 82 -33.38 -19.95 -1.56
N SER A 83 -33.25 -20.91 -0.62
CA SER A 83 -32.01 -21.68 -0.42
C SER A 83 -31.83 -22.85 -1.39
N PHE A 84 -30.56 -23.17 -1.67
CA PHE A 84 -30.15 -24.31 -2.47
C PHE A 84 -29.19 -25.21 -1.68
N ASN A 85 -29.71 -26.35 -1.22
CA ASN A 85 -28.99 -27.26 -0.34
C ASN A 85 -28.68 -28.59 -1.06
N VAL A 86 -27.40 -28.98 -1.08
CA VAL A 86 -26.94 -30.22 -1.75
C VAL A 86 -26.08 -31.05 -0.80
N ASP A 87 -26.70 -32.05 -0.18
CA ASP A 87 -26.03 -33.01 0.70
C ASP A 87 -25.45 -34.21 -0.07
N ALA A 88 -26.10 -34.62 -1.16
CA ALA A 88 -25.70 -35.75 -2.00
C ALA A 88 -26.20 -35.63 -3.45
N GLY A 89 -25.90 -36.66 -4.26
CA GLY A 89 -26.19 -36.69 -5.70
C GLY A 89 -25.32 -35.74 -6.51
N THR A 90 -25.68 -35.55 -7.78
CA THR A 90 -25.01 -34.61 -8.68
C THR A 90 -26.00 -33.58 -9.21
N PHE A 91 -25.74 -32.29 -8.97
CA PHE A 91 -26.38 -31.22 -9.73
C PHE A 91 -25.49 -30.78 -10.88
N ASP A 92 -26.03 -30.75 -12.09
CA ASP A 92 -25.33 -30.30 -13.30
C ASP A 92 -26.05 -29.11 -13.92
N ALA A 93 -25.45 -27.92 -13.83
CA ALA A 93 -25.96 -26.70 -14.43
C ALA A 93 -25.86 -26.71 -15.96
N ASN A 94 -25.02 -27.56 -16.56
CA ASN A 94 -24.92 -27.75 -18.01
C ASN A 94 -24.80 -26.41 -18.77
N ASP A 95 -23.83 -25.60 -18.35
CA ASP A 95 -23.51 -24.27 -18.87
C ASP A 95 -24.58 -23.18 -18.66
N LEU A 96 -25.66 -23.45 -17.93
CA LEU A 96 -26.75 -22.50 -17.72
C LEU A 96 -26.57 -21.69 -16.43
N ASP A 97 -27.16 -20.49 -16.42
CA ASP A 97 -27.14 -19.61 -15.26
C ASP A 97 -28.05 -20.14 -14.14
N ILE A 98 -27.62 -19.94 -12.89
CA ILE A 98 -28.36 -20.28 -11.68
C ILE A 98 -28.49 -19.02 -10.84
N ASN A 99 -29.71 -18.70 -10.39
CA ASN A 99 -29.98 -17.56 -9.51
C ASN A 99 -30.51 -18.08 -8.18
N ILE A 100 -29.92 -17.63 -7.08
CA ILE A 100 -30.23 -18.08 -5.71
C ILE A 100 -30.43 -16.82 -4.87
N ASP A 101 -31.66 -16.59 -4.41
CA ASP A 101 -31.99 -15.45 -3.55
C ASP A 101 -31.58 -15.69 -2.09
N GLY A 102 -31.56 -16.94 -1.65
CA GLY A 102 -31.08 -17.36 -0.33
C GLY A 102 -29.63 -17.86 -0.35
N ASP A 103 -29.36 -18.80 0.55
CA ASP A 103 -28.05 -19.40 0.75
C ASP A 103 -27.80 -20.56 -0.24
N PHE A 104 -26.54 -20.78 -0.59
CA PHE A 104 -26.08 -21.99 -1.29
C PHE A 104 -25.23 -22.81 -0.34
N ASP A 105 -25.67 -24.03 -0.03
CA ASP A 105 -24.99 -24.94 0.88
C ASP A 105 -24.64 -26.27 0.18
N LEU A 106 -23.34 -26.59 0.12
CA LEU A 106 -22.82 -27.86 -0.42
C LEU A 106 -22.19 -28.70 0.69
N ASP A 107 -22.88 -29.76 1.06
CA ASP A 107 -22.58 -30.60 2.20
C ASP A 107 -22.19 -32.06 1.84
N SER A 108 -21.52 -32.70 2.83
CA SER A 108 -21.11 -34.12 2.97
C SER A 108 -20.62 -34.92 1.73
N ALA A 109 -21.44 -35.14 0.70
CA ALA A 109 -21.16 -35.97 -0.47
C ALA A 109 -21.70 -35.39 -1.80
N GLY A 110 -22.32 -34.21 -1.78
CA GLY A 110 -22.85 -33.55 -2.96
C GLY A 110 -21.79 -33.30 -4.03
N THR A 111 -22.18 -33.40 -5.29
CA THR A 111 -21.35 -33.01 -6.45
C THR A 111 -22.06 -31.92 -7.25
N ILE A 112 -21.36 -30.83 -7.54
CA ILE A 112 -21.84 -29.78 -8.44
C ILE A 112 -20.98 -29.75 -9.69
N VAL A 113 -21.61 -29.72 -10.86
CA VAL A 113 -20.99 -29.37 -12.14
C VAL A 113 -21.55 -28.01 -12.53
N MET A 114 -20.71 -26.96 -12.43
CA MET A 114 -21.17 -25.57 -12.60
C MET A 114 -21.25 -25.15 -14.06
N GLY A 115 -20.50 -25.80 -14.96
CA GLY A 115 -20.38 -25.43 -16.37
C GLY A 115 -19.70 -24.07 -16.58
N SER A 116 -20.11 -23.35 -17.61
CA SER A 116 -19.67 -22.00 -17.95
C SER A 116 -20.65 -20.87 -17.57
N GLY A 117 -21.80 -21.23 -16.97
CA GLY A 117 -22.83 -20.29 -16.55
C GLY A 117 -22.44 -19.43 -15.35
N ILE A 118 -23.30 -18.46 -15.04
CA ILE A 118 -23.15 -17.57 -13.88
C ILE A 118 -24.09 -18.02 -12.76
N TRP A 119 -23.52 -18.21 -11.58
CA TRP A 119 -24.22 -18.52 -10.35
C TRP A 119 -24.32 -17.23 -9.52
N THR A 120 -25.50 -16.58 -9.56
CA THR A 120 -25.76 -15.37 -8.78
C THR A 120 -26.35 -15.77 -7.43
N VAL A 121 -25.68 -15.38 -6.35
CA VAL A 121 -26.07 -15.75 -4.97
C VAL A 121 -26.23 -14.48 -4.13
N ASN A 122 -27.44 -14.25 -3.66
CA ASN A 122 -27.79 -13.13 -2.78
C ASN A 122 -27.55 -13.46 -1.30
N GLY A 123 -27.54 -14.74 -0.91
CA GLY A 123 -27.15 -15.19 0.43
C GLY A 123 -25.68 -15.57 0.53
N SER A 124 -25.38 -16.43 1.50
CA SER A 124 -24.07 -17.01 1.74
C SER A 124 -23.75 -18.15 0.76
N TRP A 125 -22.46 -18.33 0.50
CA TRP A 125 -21.93 -19.46 -0.25
C TRP A 125 -21.14 -20.35 0.70
N ASP A 126 -21.68 -21.51 1.05
CA ASP A 126 -20.99 -22.52 1.84
C ASP A 126 -20.59 -23.72 0.98
N HIS A 127 -19.27 -23.91 0.87
CA HIS A 127 -18.63 -25.06 0.24
C HIS A 127 -17.62 -25.71 1.20
N ASP A 128 -18.07 -26.00 2.42
CA ASP A 128 -17.26 -26.67 3.43
C ASP A 128 -17.15 -28.20 3.27
N ALA A 129 -17.93 -28.82 2.38
CA ALA A 129 -17.81 -30.23 2.01
C ALA A 129 -18.15 -30.47 0.51
N GLY A 130 -18.43 -31.70 0.10
CA GLY A 130 -18.76 -32.03 -1.30
C GLY A 130 -17.61 -31.85 -2.31
N THR A 131 -17.96 -31.85 -3.60
CA THR A 131 -17.05 -31.62 -4.74
C THR A 131 -17.68 -30.66 -5.74
N ILE A 132 -16.91 -29.69 -6.22
CA ILE A 132 -17.29 -28.81 -7.33
C ILE A 132 -16.40 -29.09 -8.54
N THR A 133 -17.01 -29.21 -9.71
CA THR A 133 -16.37 -29.07 -11.02
C THR A 133 -16.71 -27.70 -11.57
N GLU A 134 -15.77 -26.77 -11.43
CA GLU A 134 -16.00 -25.34 -11.67
C GLU A 134 -16.02 -24.94 -13.15
N GLU A 135 -15.31 -25.70 -14.00
CA GLU A 135 -15.03 -25.38 -15.40
C GLU A 135 -14.63 -23.90 -15.64
N THR A 136 -15.51 -23.10 -16.23
CA THR A 136 -15.28 -21.66 -16.48
C THR A 136 -16.34 -20.78 -15.81
N SER A 137 -17.12 -21.35 -14.89
CA SER A 137 -18.22 -20.69 -14.18
C SER A 137 -17.79 -19.43 -13.41
N THR A 138 -18.79 -18.63 -13.10
CA THR A 138 -18.64 -17.44 -12.26
C THR A 138 -19.61 -17.50 -11.10
N ILE A 139 -19.10 -17.44 -9.87
CA ILE A 139 -19.90 -17.16 -8.68
C ILE A 139 -19.97 -15.65 -8.51
N ARG A 140 -21.16 -15.09 -8.51
CA ARG A 140 -21.41 -13.66 -8.29
C ARG A 140 -22.17 -13.47 -6.98
N MET A 141 -21.48 -12.92 -5.99
CA MET A 141 -22.07 -12.56 -4.71
C MET A 141 -22.65 -11.15 -4.79
N THR A 142 -23.96 -11.02 -4.56
CA THR A 142 -24.72 -9.75 -4.63
C THR A 142 -25.26 -9.31 -3.27
N GLY A 143 -25.27 -10.21 -2.29
CA GLY A 143 -25.80 -10.01 -0.93
C GLY A 143 -25.06 -9.03 -0.03
N THR A 144 -25.72 -8.61 1.04
CA THR A 144 -25.16 -7.74 2.09
C THR A 144 -25.21 -8.42 3.45
N GLY A 145 -24.05 -8.69 4.03
CA GLY A 145 -23.94 -9.33 5.34
C GLY A 145 -23.60 -10.81 5.24
N GLU A 146 -23.39 -11.30 4.02
CA GLU A 146 -23.21 -12.71 3.70
C GLU A 146 -21.77 -13.19 3.88
N SER A 147 -21.58 -14.48 3.66
CA SER A 147 -20.29 -15.14 3.80
C SER A 147 -19.92 -16.00 2.60
N ILE A 148 -18.62 -16.26 2.46
CA ILE A 148 -18.10 -17.28 1.56
C ILE A 148 -17.14 -18.20 2.32
N THR A 149 -17.47 -19.49 2.32
CA THR A 149 -16.68 -20.56 2.92
C THR A 149 -16.41 -21.63 1.88
N GLY A 150 -15.17 -22.10 1.76
CA GLY A 150 -14.79 -23.03 0.68
C GLY A 150 -13.54 -23.86 0.95
N GLY A 151 -13.03 -23.91 2.19
CA GLY A 151 -11.74 -24.53 2.52
C GLY A 151 -10.54 -24.07 1.65
N THR A 152 -9.39 -24.76 1.79
CA THR A 152 -8.15 -24.44 1.02
C THR A 152 -7.66 -25.58 0.12
N GLY A 153 -8.39 -26.69 0.05
CA GLY A 153 -8.01 -27.84 -0.77
C GLY A 153 -8.08 -27.53 -2.27
N SER A 154 -7.29 -28.21 -3.10
CA SER A 154 -7.40 -28.07 -4.57
C SER A 154 -8.76 -28.53 -5.10
N ALA A 155 -9.41 -29.47 -4.41
CA ALA A 155 -10.76 -29.92 -4.72
C ALA A 155 -11.85 -28.86 -4.46
N ARG A 156 -11.46 -27.69 -3.94
CA ARG A 156 -12.37 -26.59 -3.61
C ARG A 156 -11.95 -25.28 -4.28
N GLN A 157 -11.27 -25.40 -5.42
CA GLN A 157 -10.91 -24.26 -6.24
C GLN A 157 -12.17 -23.75 -6.95
N LEU A 158 -12.36 -22.43 -6.95
CA LEU A 158 -13.44 -21.77 -7.67
C LEU A 158 -12.86 -21.16 -8.95
N ALA A 159 -13.57 -21.20 -10.08
CA ALA A 159 -13.09 -20.63 -11.33
C ALA A 159 -13.01 -19.10 -11.21
N THR A 160 -14.15 -18.43 -11.18
CA THR A 160 -14.24 -16.98 -10.98
C THR A 160 -15.16 -16.66 -9.81
N VAL A 161 -14.75 -15.73 -8.94
CA VAL A 161 -15.59 -15.15 -7.90
C VAL A 161 -15.67 -13.64 -8.10
N GLU A 162 -16.89 -13.12 -8.16
CA GLU A 162 -17.20 -11.70 -8.28
C GLU A 162 -17.94 -11.22 -7.02
N ILE A 163 -17.36 -10.27 -6.30
CA ILE A 163 -18.05 -9.55 -5.22
C ILE A 163 -18.65 -8.29 -5.84
N PHE A 164 -19.95 -8.29 -6.07
CA PHE A 164 -20.62 -7.24 -6.84
C PHE A 164 -20.64 -5.88 -6.11
N ALA A 165 -20.86 -4.80 -6.86
CA ALA A 165 -20.94 -3.47 -6.26
C ALA A 165 -22.13 -3.39 -5.28
N GLY A 166 -21.88 -2.91 -4.07
CA GLY A 166 -22.88 -2.88 -2.99
C GLY A 166 -22.89 -4.13 -2.10
N ALA A 167 -22.34 -5.26 -2.57
CA ALA A 167 -22.25 -6.47 -1.76
C ALA A 167 -21.26 -6.30 -0.60
N THR A 168 -21.55 -6.92 0.55
CA THR A 168 -20.65 -6.97 1.71
C THR A 168 -20.52 -8.40 2.20
N ILE A 169 -19.39 -9.02 1.88
CA ILE A 169 -19.15 -10.45 2.06
C ILE A 169 -18.04 -10.67 3.09
N THR A 170 -18.24 -11.60 4.01
CA THR A 170 -17.23 -12.07 4.94
C THR A 170 -16.54 -13.30 4.37
N GLY A 171 -15.26 -13.18 4.04
CA GLY A 171 -14.45 -14.26 3.48
C GLY A 171 -13.78 -15.10 4.54
N PHE A 172 -13.97 -16.41 4.45
CA PHE A 172 -13.14 -17.40 5.13
C PHE A 172 -12.01 -17.87 4.20
N ASN A 173 -11.61 -19.12 4.34
CA ASN A 173 -10.63 -19.72 3.44
C ASN A 173 -11.33 -20.12 2.14
N PHE A 174 -10.85 -19.57 1.02
CA PHE A 174 -11.31 -19.95 -0.31
C PHE A 174 -10.21 -19.69 -1.35
N ARG A 175 -10.31 -20.34 -2.51
CA ARG A 175 -9.25 -20.37 -3.53
C ARG A 175 -9.80 -20.11 -4.94
N PRO A 176 -10.06 -18.86 -5.32
CA PRO A 176 -10.53 -18.54 -6.66
C PRO A 176 -9.36 -18.50 -7.66
N SER A 177 -9.61 -18.86 -8.91
CA SER A 177 -8.66 -18.61 -10.00
C SER A 177 -8.64 -17.12 -10.32
N THR A 178 -9.82 -16.56 -10.53
CA THR A 178 -10.03 -15.12 -10.70
C THR A 178 -10.91 -14.58 -9.59
N LEU A 179 -10.47 -13.49 -8.95
CA LEU A 179 -11.24 -12.76 -7.96
C LEU A 179 -11.44 -11.32 -8.43
N THR A 180 -12.68 -10.90 -8.60
CA THR A 180 -13.05 -9.52 -8.91
C THR A 180 -13.82 -8.94 -7.72
N VAL A 181 -13.38 -7.81 -7.19
CA VAL A 181 -14.03 -7.16 -6.04
C VAL A 181 -14.48 -5.75 -6.42
N ASN A 182 -15.78 -5.58 -6.58
CA ASN A 182 -16.45 -4.29 -6.78
C ASN A 182 -17.20 -3.83 -5.51
N GLY A 183 -17.56 -4.75 -4.61
CA GLY A 183 -18.11 -4.48 -3.28
C GLY A 183 -17.06 -4.53 -2.17
N THR A 184 -17.46 -4.99 -0.98
CA THR A 184 -16.58 -5.18 0.17
C THR A 184 -16.41 -6.67 0.47
N LEU A 185 -15.16 -7.14 0.55
CA LEU A 185 -14.79 -8.46 1.03
C LEU A 185 -13.99 -8.32 2.34
N THR A 186 -14.55 -8.79 3.46
CA THR A 186 -13.90 -8.75 4.78
C THR A 186 -13.30 -10.11 5.12
N MET A 187 -11.97 -10.21 5.13
CA MET A 187 -11.24 -11.41 5.49
C MET A 187 -11.18 -11.57 7.02
N THR A 188 -11.68 -12.71 7.53
CA THR A 188 -11.63 -13.02 8.96
C THR A 188 -10.22 -13.36 9.44
N GLY A 189 -9.94 -13.20 10.74
CA GLY A 189 -8.63 -13.48 11.31
C GLY A 189 -8.19 -14.93 11.07
N GLY A 190 -7.01 -15.12 10.45
CA GLY A 190 -6.50 -16.44 10.08
C GLY A 190 -7.06 -17.02 8.78
N ALA A 191 -8.09 -16.40 8.18
CA ALA A 191 -8.59 -16.76 6.87
C ALA A 191 -7.70 -16.20 5.74
N ARG A 192 -7.80 -16.84 4.57
CA ARG A 192 -7.03 -16.46 3.39
C ARG A 192 -7.83 -16.65 2.09
N ALA A 193 -7.89 -15.59 1.28
CA ALA A 193 -8.27 -15.67 -0.13
C ALA A 193 -7.01 -15.99 -0.94
N GLN A 194 -6.92 -17.18 -1.53
CA GLN A 194 -5.77 -17.62 -2.33
C GLN A 194 -6.07 -17.52 -3.82
N VAL A 195 -5.67 -16.40 -4.44
CA VAL A 195 -5.93 -16.12 -5.85
C VAL A 195 -4.86 -16.75 -6.73
N THR A 196 -5.25 -17.57 -7.71
CA THR A 196 -4.27 -18.31 -8.53
C THR A 196 -3.97 -17.72 -9.90
N SER A 197 -4.81 -16.83 -10.43
CA SER A 197 -4.61 -16.21 -11.74
C SER A 197 -4.73 -14.68 -11.70
N LEU A 198 -5.88 -14.12 -11.35
CA LEU A 198 -6.12 -12.69 -11.47
C LEU A 198 -6.89 -12.14 -10.28
N LEU A 199 -6.37 -11.08 -9.66
CA LEU A 199 -7.12 -10.26 -8.71
C LEU A 199 -7.41 -8.90 -9.36
N THR A 200 -8.69 -8.55 -9.49
CA THR A 200 -9.14 -7.25 -10.01
C THR A 200 -9.90 -6.48 -8.95
N MET A 201 -9.46 -5.25 -8.65
CA MET A 201 -10.18 -4.33 -7.79
C MET A 201 -10.94 -3.31 -8.64
N GLY A 202 -12.26 -3.33 -8.52
CA GLY A 202 -13.14 -2.30 -9.06
C GLY A 202 -12.97 -0.96 -8.36
N ALA A 203 -13.63 0.08 -8.88
CA ALA A 203 -13.43 1.44 -8.39
C ALA A 203 -13.87 1.64 -6.93
N SER A 204 -14.93 0.93 -6.52
CA SER A 204 -15.46 0.85 -5.15
C SER A 204 -14.99 -0.40 -4.40
N GLY A 205 -14.14 -1.22 -5.02
CA GLY A 205 -13.71 -2.48 -4.46
C GLY A 205 -12.87 -2.29 -3.20
N LEU A 206 -13.24 -2.97 -2.12
CA LEU A 206 -12.49 -3.01 -0.87
C LEU A 206 -12.31 -4.47 -0.43
N ILE A 207 -11.06 -4.90 -0.27
CA ILE A 207 -10.77 -6.09 0.55
C ILE A 207 -10.23 -5.59 1.87
N THR A 208 -10.78 -6.02 3.00
CA THR A 208 -10.35 -5.58 4.33
C THR A 208 -10.31 -6.72 5.35
N GLY A 209 -9.99 -6.43 6.61
CA GLY A 209 -10.07 -7.37 7.73
C GLY A 209 -8.74 -7.99 8.17
N ALA A 210 -8.81 -8.79 9.23
CA ALA A 210 -7.64 -9.35 9.90
C ALA A 210 -7.03 -10.59 9.20
N GLY A 211 -7.64 -11.06 8.10
CA GLY A 211 -7.13 -12.17 7.31
C GLY A 211 -6.08 -11.77 6.26
N ALA A 212 -5.88 -12.64 5.27
CA ALA A 212 -4.87 -12.45 4.25
C ALA A 212 -5.43 -12.57 2.81
N VAL A 213 -4.81 -11.86 1.88
CA VAL A 213 -4.91 -12.14 0.45
C VAL A 213 -3.56 -12.71 0.02
N ARG A 214 -3.57 -13.88 -0.63
CA ARG A 214 -2.37 -14.50 -1.19
C ARG A 214 -2.50 -14.63 -2.69
N MET A 215 -1.55 -14.07 -3.41
CA MET A 215 -1.38 -14.29 -4.84
C MET A 215 -0.42 -15.46 -5.05
N THR A 216 -0.75 -16.40 -5.92
CA THR A 216 0.17 -17.51 -6.23
C THR A 216 1.06 -17.23 -7.44
N SER A 217 1.89 -18.20 -7.83
CA SER A 217 2.75 -18.05 -9.00
C SER A 217 1.97 -18.03 -10.30
N GLY A 218 2.30 -17.08 -11.18
CA GLY A 218 1.60 -16.82 -12.43
C GLY A 218 0.52 -15.76 -12.29
N SER A 219 0.22 -15.31 -11.07
CA SER A 219 -0.91 -14.41 -10.83
C SER A 219 -0.60 -12.94 -11.13
N THR A 220 -1.63 -12.17 -11.43
CA THR A 220 -1.56 -10.70 -11.63
C THR A 220 -2.52 -9.98 -10.69
N ILE A 221 -2.10 -8.83 -10.16
CA ILE A 221 -2.97 -7.91 -9.42
C ILE A 221 -3.22 -6.67 -10.26
N THR A 222 -4.50 -6.38 -10.52
CA THR A 222 -4.96 -5.11 -11.10
C THR A 222 -5.74 -4.34 -10.05
N VAL A 223 -5.06 -3.41 -9.38
CA VAL A 223 -5.73 -2.45 -8.49
C VAL A 223 -6.15 -1.26 -9.35
N GLY A 224 -7.45 -1.09 -9.59
CA GLY A 224 -7.98 0.13 -10.20
C GLY A 224 -7.91 1.30 -9.21
N SER A 225 -9.04 1.93 -8.90
CA SER A 225 -9.14 2.86 -7.78
C SER A 225 -9.60 2.21 -6.46
N GLY A 226 -9.77 0.88 -6.44
CA GLY A 226 -10.08 0.12 -5.23
C GLY A 226 -8.89 -0.02 -4.28
N THR A 227 -9.12 -0.68 -3.14
CA THR A 227 -8.11 -0.85 -2.07
C THR A 227 -8.05 -2.28 -1.55
N ILE A 228 -6.83 -2.79 -1.33
CA ILE A 228 -6.57 -4.04 -0.62
C ILE A 228 -5.98 -3.69 0.76
N ASP A 229 -6.76 -3.81 1.82
CA ASP A 229 -6.48 -3.37 3.20
C ASP A 229 -6.66 -4.50 4.23
N THR A 230 -5.92 -5.59 4.03
CA THR A 230 -5.94 -6.77 4.92
C THR A 230 -4.78 -6.75 5.91
N ALA A 231 -4.77 -7.64 6.91
CA ALA A 231 -3.58 -7.81 7.74
C ALA A 231 -2.34 -8.17 6.90
N ILE A 232 -2.50 -9.07 5.92
CA ILE A 232 -1.40 -9.53 5.07
C ILE A 232 -1.81 -9.55 3.59
N LEU A 233 -0.99 -8.93 2.73
CA LEU A 233 -0.94 -9.21 1.30
C LEU A 233 0.32 -10.03 1.00
N ASP A 234 0.14 -11.31 0.66
CA ASP A 234 1.22 -12.26 0.42
C ASP A 234 1.45 -12.46 -1.09
N LEU A 235 2.54 -11.91 -1.61
CA LEU A 235 2.98 -12.02 -2.99
C LEU A 235 3.81 -13.30 -3.18
N HIS A 236 3.09 -14.42 -3.25
CA HIS A 236 3.63 -15.78 -3.24
C HIS A 236 3.87 -16.39 -4.63
N GLY A 237 4.89 -15.91 -5.36
CA GLY A 237 5.33 -16.56 -6.60
C GLY A 237 5.87 -15.61 -7.68
N ASN A 238 5.73 -16.02 -8.95
CA ASN A 238 5.95 -15.11 -10.10
C ASN A 238 4.72 -14.23 -10.27
N ILE A 239 4.78 -12.97 -9.86
CA ILE A 239 3.60 -12.10 -9.79
C ILE A 239 3.86 -10.79 -10.50
N THR A 240 2.85 -10.30 -11.21
CA THR A 240 2.83 -8.92 -11.72
C THR A 240 1.88 -8.09 -10.86
N ILE A 241 2.35 -6.93 -10.40
CA ILE A 241 1.52 -5.99 -9.63
C ILE A 241 1.40 -4.66 -10.36
N ASN A 242 0.18 -4.12 -10.38
CA ASN A 242 -0.14 -2.86 -11.06
C ASN A 242 -0.17 -1.67 -10.08
N PRO A 243 -0.02 -0.42 -10.57
CA PRO A 243 -0.14 0.78 -9.76
C PRO A 243 -1.45 0.81 -8.97
N GLY A 244 -1.43 1.39 -7.77
CA GLY A 244 -2.61 1.45 -6.90
C GLY A 244 -2.23 1.62 -5.44
N THR A 245 -3.26 1.59 -4.58
CA THR A 245 -3.10 1.67 -3.13
C THR A 245 -3.29 0.30 -2.50
N TYR A 246 -2.26 -0.11 -1.77
CA TYR A 246 -2.20 -1.34 -1.00
C TYR A 246 -2.23 -0.93 0.48
N GLY A 247 -3.43 -0.98 1.06
CA GLY A 247 -3.73 -0.64 2.45
C GLY A 247 -3.15 -1.62 3.47
N SER A 248 -2.86 -2.86 3.05
CA SER A 248 -2.53 -3.94 3.98
C SER A 248 -1.45 -3.59 5.00
N THR A 249 -1.63 -4.05 6.24
CA THR A 249 -0.69 -3.79 7.36
C THR A 249 0.70 -4.33 7.05
N THR A 250 0.78 -5.50 6.42
CA THR A 250 2.02 -6.05 5.91
C THR A 250 1.84 -6.53 4.49
N VAL A 251 2.68 -6.03 3.58
CA VAL A 251 2.86 -6.63 2.26
C VAL A 251 4.13 -7.47 2.32
N THR A 252 3.97 -8.79 2.18
CA THR A 252 5.10 -9.72 2.22
C THR A 252 5.29 -10.38 0.87
N GLY A 253 6.53 -10.59 0.50
CA GLY A 253 6.91 -11.41 -0.62
C GLY A 253 7.63 -12.66 -0.14
N SER A 254 7.09 -13.86 -0.41
CA SER A 254 7.64 -15.13 0.06
C SER A 254 7.84 -16.12 -1.10
N PRO A 255 9.04 -16.70 -1.31
CA PRO A 255 9.24 -17.83 -2.20
C PRO A 255 8.57 -19.11 -1.67
N GLN A 256 8.26 -20.03 -2.59
CA GLN A 256 8.03 -21.44 -2.27
C GLN A 256 9.36 -22.19 -2.16
N THR A 257 9.31 -23.36 -1.54
CA THR A 257 10.45 -24.28 -1.43
C THR A 257 11.06 -24.69 -2.78
N THR A 258 10.36 -24.49 -3.90
CA THR A 258 10.82 -24.84 -5.25
C THR A 258 10.70 -23.68 -6.25
N GLY A 259 11.78 -23.46 -7.00
CA GLY A 259 11.86 -22.52 -8.13
C GLY A 259 12.20 -21.07 -7.75
N ALA A 260 12.96 -20.40 -8.62
CA ALA A 260 13.17 -18.95 -8.56
C ALA A 260 11.84 -18.22 -8.77
N ARG A 261 11.63 -17.10 -8.06
CA ARG A 261 10.40 -16.31 -8.12
C ARG A 261 10.70 -14.85 -8.37
N THR A 262 9.76 -14.16 -9.03
CA THR A 262 9.91 -12.73 -9.37
C THR A 262 8.62 -11.97 -9.11
N ILE A 263 8.67 -10.90 -8.30
CA ILE A 263 7.66 -9.84 -8.38
C ILE A 263 8.10 -8.86 -9.46
N THR A 264 7.23 -8.60 -10.42
CA THR A 264 7.40 -7.55 -11.43
C THR A 264 6.43 -6.43 -11.16
N PHE A 265 6.97 -5.23 -10.95
CA PHE A 265 6.17 -4.01 -10.87
C PHE A 265 5.86 -3.51 -12.27
N ALA A 266 4.60 -3.21 -12.57
CA ALA A 266 4.25 -2.42 -13.76
C ALA A 266 4.67 -0.95 -13.59
N SER A 267 4.59 -0.16 -14.67
CA SER A 267 4.90 1.28 -14.62
C SER A 267 3.78 2.06 -13.94
N GLY A 268 4.12 3.05 -13.11
CA GLY A 268 3.16 3.95 -12.45
C GLY A 268 3.48 4.17 -10.99
N THR A 269 2.49 4.60 -10.21
CA THR A 269 2.65 4.94 -8.78
C THR A 269 2.00 3.89 -7.89
N PHE A 270 2.78 3.37 -6.94
CA PHE A 270 2.36 2.41 -5.93
C PHE A 270 2.36 3.10 -4.57
N ILE A 271 1.35 2.85 -3.75
CA ILE A 271 1.27 3.34 -2.38
C ILE A 271 1.06 2.15 -1.46
N PHE A 272 2.00 1.91 -0.56
CA PHE A 272 1.90 0.91 0.51
C PHE A 272 1.64 1.62 1.83
N SER A 273 0.48 1.36 2.43
CA SER A 273 0.06 2.03 3.67
C SER A 273 0.72 1.43 4.91
N GLY A 274 0.91 0.10 4.92
CA GLY A 274 1.63 -0.62 5.98
C GLY A 274 3.09 -0.91 5.65
N ASP A 275 3.64 -1.87 6.37
CA ASP A 275 5.02 -2.32 6.24
C ASP A 275 5.19 -3.19 4.99
N VAL A 276 6.33 -3.05 4.32
CA VAL A 276 6.69 -3.88 3.16
C VAL A 276 7.91 -4.72 3.50
N ILE A 277 7.75 -6.04 3.41
CA ILE A 277 8.78 -7.02 3.72
C ILE A 277 9.03 -7.88 2.48
N TYR A 278 10.19 -7.75 1.86
CA TYR A 278 10.65 -8.72 0.85
C TYR A 278 11.51 -9.77 1.53
N GLN A 279 10.97 -10.96 1.71
CA GLN A 279 11.62 -12.01 2.48
C GLN A 279 11.77 -13.30 1.70
N ALA A 280 13.00 -13.80 1.66
CA ALA A 280 13.22 -15.17 1.24
C ALA A 280 12.78 -16.15 2.35
N HIS A 281 11.72 -16.92 2.11
CA HIS A 281 11.26 -18.00 2.98
C HIS A 281 11.62 -19.37 2.39
N GLY A 282 12.42 -20.12 3.13
CA GLY A 282 12.77 -21.49 2.78
C GLY A 282 14.27 -21.72 2.79
N SER A 283 14.66 -22.99 2.88
CA SER A 283 16.05 -23.44 2.90
C SER A 283 16.66 -23.65 1.51
N GLY A 284 15.95 -23.26 0.44
CA GLY A 284 16.36 -23.48 -0.94
C GLY A 284 17.22 -22.35 -1.48
N SER A 285 18.15 -22.65 -2.40
CA SER A 285 19.04 -21.67 -3.05
C SER A 285 18.37 -20.80 -4.13
N ASN A 286 17.04 -20.85 -4.26
CA ASN A 286 16.33 -20.18 -5.35
C ASN A 286 16.12 -18.68 -5.04
N PRO A 287 16.55 -17.76 -5.92
CA PRO A 287 16.44 -16.34 -5.67
C PRO A 287 14.98 -15.87 -5.65
N TYR A 288 14.72 -14.89 -4.78
CA TYR A 288 13.50 -14.10 -4.77
C TYR A 288 13.79 -12.73 -5.38
N THR A 289 13.35 -12.50 -6.61
CA THR A 289 13.65 -11.28 -7.36
C THR A 289 12.54 -10.25 -7.20
N VAL A 290 12.90 -9.05 -6.76
CA VAL A 290 12.05 -7.86 -6.79
C VAL A 290 12.49 -7.03 -7.99
N ASN A 291 11.73 -7.09 -9.08
CA ASN A 291 12.08 -6.46 -10.35
C ASN A 291 11.36 -5.13 -10.56
N LYS A 292 12.13 -4.03 -10.46
CA LYS A 292 11.68 -2.67 -10.76
C LYS A 292 12.39 -2.07 -11.99
N SER A 293 13.45 -2.71 -12.48
CA SER A 293 14.32 -2.16 -13.53
C SER A 293 13.67 -2.10 -14.91
N SER A 294 12.66 -2.92 -15.18
CA SER A 294 11.98 -2.95 -16.47
C SER A 294 11.00 -1.79 -16.67
N ASN A 295 10.34 -1.33 -15.60
CA ASN A 295 9.19 -0.44 -15.69
C ASN A 295 9.31 0.84 -14.86
N ASN A 296 10.38 0.97 -14.06
CA ASN A 296 10.72 2.18 -13.31
C ASN A 296 9.53 2.75 -12.48
N PRO A 297 8.89 1.94 -11.62
CA PRO A 297 7.75 2.37 -10.82
C PRO A 297 8.16 3.43 -9.79
N ASN A 298 7.25 4.36 -9.50
CA ASN A 298 7.30 5.18 -8.31
C ASN A 298 6.63 4.42 -7.16
N VAL A 299 7.26 4.38 -5.98
CA VAL A 299 6.74 3.60 -4.85
C VAL A 299 6.76 4.47 -3.60
N THR A 300 5.60 4.65 -2.98
CA THR A 300 5.47 5.32 -1.68
C THR A 300 5.32 4.26 -0.60
N TYR A 301 6.16 4.32 0.42
CA TYR A 301 6.05 3.52 1.64
C TYR A 301 5.63 4.43 2.79
N ASN A 302 4.50 4.13 3.42
CA ASN A 302 4.02 4.82 4.63
C ASN A 302 4.43 4.08 5.91
N GLY A 303 4.63 2.75 5.85
CA GLY A 303 5.24 1.94 6.90
C GLY A 303 6.73 1.68 6.67
N ASP A 304 7.28 0.67 7.35
CA ASP A 304 8.67 0.26 7.22
C ASP A 304 8.95 -0.43 5.88
N PHE A 305 10.21 -0.40 5.45
CA PHE A 305 10.70 -1.15 4.30
C PHE A 305 11.81 -2.09 4.74
N THR A 306 11.61 -3.39 4.54
CA THR A 306 12.58 -4.40 4.96
C THR A 306 12.84 -5.41 3.84
N ILE A 307 14.11 -5.62 3.52
CA ILE A 307 14.60 -6.81 2.84
C ILE A 307 15.13 -7.76 3.93
N ALA A 308 14.66 -9.00 3.94
CA ALA A 308 15.03 -10.00 4.94
C ALA A 308 15.51 -11.31 4.28
N GLU A 309 16.64 -11.83 4.74
CA GLU A 309 17.25 -13.09 4.28
C GLU A 309 17.53 -13.99 5.49
N PRO A 310 16.49 -14.58 6.13
CA PRO A 310 16.64 -15.38 7.35
C PRO A 310 17.43 -16.69 7.14
N ALA A 311 17.48 -17.19 5.90
CA ALA A 311 18.31 -18.28 5.44
C ALA A 311 18.70 -17.98 3.99
N ALA A 312 19.78 -18.59 3.47
CA ALA A 312 20.09 -18.53 2.05
C ALA A 312 18.91 -19.16 1.28
N PRO A 313 18.08 -18.34 0.59
CA PRO A 313 18.46 -17.57 -0.59
C PRO A 313 18.41 -16.03 -0.44
N ILE A 314 19.16 -15.38 -1.33
CA ILE A 314 19.47 -13.95 -1.33
C ILE A 314 18.41 -13.22 -2.16
N VAL A 315 17.69 -12.28 -1.57
CA VAL A 315 16.72 -11.44 -2.29
C VAL A 315 17.48 -10.63 -3.35
N VAL A 316 17.06 -10.74 -4.60
CA VAL A 316 17.63 -9.99 -5.72
C VAL A 316 16.78 -8.76 -5.96
N TYR A 317 17.27 -7.59 -5.56
CA TYR A 317 16.57 -6.32 -5.76
C TYR A 317 17.11 -5.62 -7.01
N ASN A 318 16.38 -5.70 -8.12
CA ASN A 318 16.75 -5.01 -9.35
C ASN A 318 16.17 -3.59 -9.32
N LYS A 319 16.99 -2.61 -8.90
CA LYS A 319 16.58 -1.19 -8.87
C LYS A 319 16.20 -0.70 -10.27
N GLY A 320 15.20 0.18 -10.32
CA GLY A 320 14.86 0.93 -11.53
C GLY A 320 15.28 2.40 -11.42
N THR A 321 14.69 3.26 -12.24
CA THR A 321 14.89 4.72 -12.23
C THR A 321 13.70 5.50 -11.68
N GLY A 322 12.65 4.83 -11.21
CA GLY A 322 11.53 5.48 -10.51
C GLY A 322 11.93 5.96 -9.11
N VAL A 323 11.04 6.64 -8.40
CA VAL A 323 11.31 7.25 -7.09
C VAL A 323 10.67 6.45 -5.96
N ILE A 324 11.43 6.14 -4.91
CA ILE A 324 10.93 5.69 -3.61
C ILE A 324 10.58 6.92 -2.76
N THR A 325 9.34 7.04 -2.32
CA THR A 325 8.91 8.08 -1.38
C THR A 325 8.69 7.47 0.00
N LEU A 326 9.35 8.00 1.02
CA LEU A 326 9.16 7.62 2.43
C LEU A 326 8.23 8.66 3.07
N ALA A 327 6.97 8.30 3.32
CA ALA A 327 5.88 9.23 3.66
C ALA A 327 5.15 8.88 4.96
N GLY A 328 5.80 8.14 5.86
CA GLY A 328 5.19 7.70 7.10
C GLY A 328 4.91 8.83 8.11
N THR A 329 4.03 8.52 9.07
CA THR A 329 3.68 9.40 10.19
C THR A 329 4.29 8.94 11.53
N ALA A 330 4.99 7.80 11.52
CA ALA A 330 5.81 7.29 12.61
C ALA A 330 7.28 7.21 12.16
N LEU A 331 8.18 6.89 13.10
CA LEU A 331 9.56 6.52 12.75
C LEU A 331 9.51 5.39 11.73
N GLN A 332 10.05 5.61 10.52
CA GLN A 332 10.19 4.55 9.53
C GLN A 332 11.60 3.97 9.57
N ILE A 333 11.71 2.65 9.55
CA ILE A 333 12.97 1.91 9.48
C ILE A 333 13.11 1.30 8.09
N ILE A 334 14.23 1.62 7.44
CA ILE A 334 14.54 1.16 6.08
C ILE A 334 15.75 0.23 6.16
N THR A 335 15.52 -1.05 5.85
CA THR A 335 16.53 -2.10 5.85
C THR A 335 16.60 -2.72 4.45
N SER A 336 17.70 -2.53 3.74
CA SER A 336 17.92 -3.07 2.39
C SER A 336 18.93 -4.20 2.33
N LEU A 337 19.57 -4.62 3.42
CA LEU A 337 20.67 -5.60 3.43
C LEU A 337 21.79 -5.24 2.44
N GLY A 338 22.09 -3.94 2.36
CA GLY A 338 23.13 -3.42 1.47
C GLY A 338 22.84 -3.56 -0.02
N LYS A 339 21.57 -3.70 -0.43
CA LYS A 339 21.18 -3.54 -1.83
C LYS A 339 21.06 -2.06 -2.19
N SER A 340 21.45 -1.72 -3.42
CA SER A 340 21.19 -0.41 -4.01
C SER A 340 19.69 -0.18 -4.18
N LEU A 341 19.23 1.00 -3.80
CA LEU A 341 17.85 1.43 -3.99
C LEU A 341 17.74 2.46 -5.11
N ASN A 342 16.51 2.67 -5.56
CA ASN A 342 16.11 3.78 -6.43
C ASN A 342 16.41 5.15 -5.77
N ASP A 343 16.18 6.25 -6.49
CA ASP A 343 16.08 7.59 -5.91
C ASP A 343 15.12 7.59 -4.72
N ILE A 344 15.50 8.23 -3.62
CA ILE A 344 14.70 8.33 -2.40
C ILE A 344 14.25 9.77 -2.20
N THR A 345 12.97 9.97 -1.95
CA THR A 345 12.38 11.22 -1.48
C THR A 345 11.79 11.01 -0.09
N ILE A 346 12.18 11.83 0.87
CA ILE A 346 11.65 11.82 2.23
C ILE A 346 10.59 12.92 2.37
N THR A 347 9.40 12.48 2.76
CA THR A 347 8.23 13.33 3.11
C THR A 347 7.62 12.90 4.45
N ASN A 348 8.30 12.04 5.20
CA ASN A 348 7.87 11.57 6.51
C ASN A 348 7.77 12.75 7.47
N VAL A 349 6.60 12.89 8.10
CA VAL A 349 6.25 14.01 8.98
C VAL A 349 6.38 13.67 10.47
N SER A 350 6.93 12.49 10.79
CA SER A 350 7.06 12.03 12.16
C SER A 350 8.22 12.72 12.87
N ALA A 351 8.08 12.93 14.18
CA ALA A 351 9.17 13.43 15.02
C ALA A 351 10.35 12.46 15.13
N GLY A 352 10.12 11.17 14.86
CA GLY A 352 11.17 10.15 14.81
C GLY A 352 11.96 10.17 13.50
N GLY A 353 11.38 10.71 12.43
CA GLY A 353 11.97 10.78 11.09
C GLY A 353 12.12 9.41 10.42
N ILE A 354 13.24 9.24 9.72
CA ILE A 354 13.62 8.04 8.98
C ILE A 354 14.91 7.48 9.57
N ARG A 355 14.99 6.15 9.73
CA ARG A 355 16.21 5.42 10.01
C ARG A 355 16.64 4.58 8.82
N LEU A 356 17.81 4.84 8.26
CA LEU A 356 18.44 3.99 7.26
C LEU A 356 19.39 3.02 7.97
N SER A 357 19.00 1.75 8.02
CA SER A 357 19.74 0.73 8.77
C SER A 357 21.01 0.29 8.06
N ASP A 358 21.00 0.17 6.73
CA ASP A 358 22.05 -0.50 5.97
C ASP A 358 22.01 -0.22 4.45
N ILE A 359 21.45 0.93 4.02
CA ILE A 359 21.41 1.29 2.60
C ILE A 359 22.82 1.58 2.08
N THR A 360 23.35 0.77 1.19
CA THR A 360 24.69 0.99 0.63
C THR A 360 24.74 2.02 -0.47
N ASP A 361 23.66 2.21 -1.23
CA ASP A 361 23.71 2.98 -2.48
C ASP A 361 22.31 3.49 -2.91
N THR A 362 22.23 4.79 -3.23
CA THR A 362 21.09 5.44 -3.91
C THR A 362 21.62 6.58 -4.77
N ASP A 363 21.07 6.74 -5.98
CA ASP A 363 21.55 7.75 -6.93
C ASP A 363 21.17 9.17 -6.46
N LYS A 364 20.03 9.33 -5.78
CA LYS A 364 19.57 10.63 -5.28
C LYS A 364 18.80 10.49 -3.99
N LEU A 365 19.13 11.32 -3.00
CA LEU A 365 18.37 11.47 -1.78
C LEU A 365 17.82 12.90 -1.68
N THR A 366 16.50 13.02 -1.75
CA THR A 366 15.76 14.28 -1.62
C THR A 366 15.04 14.33 -0.28
N ALA A 367 15.19 15.41 0.48
CA ALA A 367 14.43 15.64 1.71
C ALA A 367 13.66 16.97 1.63
N ASN A 368 12.34 16.90 1.88
CA ASN A 368 11.45 18.07 1.91
C ASN A 368 11.04 18.38 3.34
N THR A 369 11.88 19.17 4.03
CA THR A 369 11.76 19.37 5.48
C THR A 369 10.67 20.38 5.81
N THR A 370 9.45 19.92 6.06
CA THR A 370 8.36 20.81 6.52
C THR A 370 8.36 21.04 8.03
N ALA A 371 8.87 20.11 8.86
CA ALA A 371 9.43 20.36 10.21
C ALA A 371 9.87 19.05 10.86
N GLY A 372 11.13 18.98 11.32
CA GLY A 372 11.57 17.90 12.22
C GLY A 372 12.07 16.62 11.58
N ASP A 373 12.26 16.55 10.26
CA ASP A 373 12.79 15.36 9.59
C ASP A 373 14.18 15.00 10.12
N VAL A 374 14.27 13.88 10.85
CA VAL A 374 15.53 13.31 11.32
C VAL A 374 15.92 12.18 10.38
N LEU A 375 17.09 12.25 9.75
CA LEU A 375 17.71 11.11 9.08
C LEU A 375 18.72 10.46 10.03
N LEU A 376 18.32 9.34 10.61
CA LEU A 376 19.17 8.51 11.45
C LEU A 376 19.88 7.49 10.57
N ILE A 377 21.22 7.48 10.60
CA ILE A 377 22.03 6.50 9.87
C ILE A 377 22.69 5.56 10.85
N HIS A 378 22.58 4.25 10.60
CA HIS A 378 23.25 3.27 11.43
C HIS A 378 24.75 3.22 11.11
N ALA A 379 25.60 3.56 12.09
CA ALA A 379 27.04 3.71 11.87
C ALA A 379 27.89 2.44 12.01
N THR A 380 27.32 1.24 11.91
CA THR A 380 28.11 0.01 12.10
C THR A 380 28.84 -0.40 10.82
N GLY A 381 29.91 0.30 10.46
CA GLY A 381 30.89 -0.14 9.46
C GLY A 381 30.39 -0.28 8.01
N VAL A 382 29.17 0.17 7.72
CA VAL A 382 28.62 0.21 6.35
C VAL A 382 28.93 1.57 5.74
N SER A 383 29.39 1.55 4.49
CA SER A 383 29.55 2.78 3.69
C SER A 383 28.28 3.01 2.88
N HIS A 384 27.79 4.24 2.91
CA HIS A 384 26.65 4.70 2.14
C HIS A 384 27.15 5.54 0.96
N THR A 385 26.77 5.21 -0.27
CA THR A 385 27.03 6.03 -1.45
C THR A 385 25.75 6.79 -1.78
N ILE A 386 25.84 8.12 -1.79
CA ILE A 386 24.73 9.01 -2.13
C ILE A 386 25.28 10.03 -3.13
N ASP A 387 24.93 9.87 -4.41
CA ASP A 387 25.53 10.67 -5.49
C ASP A 387 25.06 12.12 -5.46
N GLU A 388 23.78 12.33 -5.15
CA GLU A 388 23.16 13.65 -5.06
C GLU A 388 22.28 13.79 -3.80
N TYR A 389 22.60 14.77 -2.95
CA TYR A 389 21.67 15.28 -1.94
C TYR A 389 20.94 16.49 -2.49
N VAL A 390 19.60 16.43 -2.51
CA VAL A 390 18.76 17.58 -2.84
C VAL A 390 17.91 17.95 -1.65
N ARG A 391 17.85 19.24 -1.37
CA ARG A 391 17.06 19.74 -0.26
C ARG A 391 16.19 20.91 -0.66
N THR A 392 15.00 20.92 -0.08
CA THR A 392 14.12 22.10 0.01
C THR A 392 13.81 22.35 1.49
N GLY A 393 14.37 23.40 2.09
CA GLY A 393 14.23 23.67 3.53
C GLY A 393 14.39 25.15 3.88
N ALA A 394 13.97 25.51 5.09
CA ALA A 394 14.02 26.87 5.65
C ALA A 394 14.73 26.89 7.01
N GLY A 395 15.20 28.06 7.44
CA GLY A 395 16.22 28.18 8.49
C GLY A 395 15.92 27.71 9.91
N THR A 396 14.71 27.24 10.19
CA THR A 396 14.33 26.68 11.49
C THR A 396 14.33 25.16 11.54
N ASN A 397 14.42 24.49 10.39
CA ASN A 397 14.33 23.04 10.30
C ASN A 397 15.68 22.51 9.86
N PHE A 398 16.45 21.86 10.73
CA PHE A 398 17.70 21.21 10.30
C PHE A 398 17.42 19.83 9.73
N PHE A 399 18.05 19.48 8.60
CA PHE A 399 18.10 18.09 8.16
C PHE A 399 19.19 17.40 8.96
N LYS A 400 18.78 16.54 9.90
CA LYS A 400 19.71 15.90 10.82
C LYS A 400 20.26 14.63 10.21
N HIS A 401 21.58 14.52 10.17
CA HIS A 401 22.33 13.42 9.58
C HIS A 401 23.24 12.83 10.65
N LEU A 402 22.66 11.95 11.48
CA LEU A 402 23.24 11.54 12.74
C LEU A 402 23.52 10.04 12.77
N SER A 403 24.67 9.65 13.30
CA SER A 403 24.89 8.27 13.73
C SER A 403 23.93 7.90 14.86
N VAL A 404 23.33 6.71 14.78
CA VAL A 404 22.57 6.13 15.91
C VAL A 404 23.46 5.68 17.08
N THR A 405 24.77 5.53 16.85
CA THR A 405 25.74 5.09 17.86
C THR A 405 26.78 6.17 18.07
N GLY A 406 26.63 6.96 19.13
CA GLY A 406 27.50 8.11 19.39
C GLY A 406 28.99 7.74 19.40
N GLY A 407 29.81 8.53 18.70
CA GLY A 407 31.24 8.31 18.56
C GLY A 407 31.65 7.32 17.47
N VAL A 408 30.70 6.64 16.83
CA VAL A 408 30.95 5.74 15.70
C VAL A 408 30.56 6.45 14.41
N GLN A 409 31.54 6.66 13.52
CA GLN A 409 31.32 7.33 12.25
C GLN A 409 30.63 6.42 11.22
N TYR A 410 29.65 6.95 10.49
CA TYR A 410 29.16 6.34 9.24
C TYR A 410 29.90 6.95 8.05
N THR A 411 30.11 6.20 6.96
CA THR A 411 30.78 6.74 5.77
C THR A 411 29.77 7.19 4.73
N VAL A 412 29.94 8.40 4.18
CA VAL A 412 29.19 8.91 3.03
C VAL A 412 30.15 9.09 1.86
N ALA A 413 29.99 8.31 0.79
CA ALA A 413 30.71 8.51 -0.45
C ALA A 413 29.90 9.43 -1.37
N THR A 414 30.55 10.48 -1.88
CA THR A 414 29.94 11.47 -2.75
C THR A 414 30.83 11.72 -3.96
N VAL A 415 30.23 12.10 -5.09
CA VAL A 415 30.97 12.44 -6.30
C VAL A 415 31.09 13.96 -6.42
N GLY A 416 32.29 14.49 -6.17
CA GLY A 416 32.63 15.90 -6.33
C GLY A 416 32.25 16.81 -5.14
N ASN A 417 32.49 18.10 -5.30
CA ASN A 417 32.18 19.10 -4.28
C ASN A 417 30.71 19.53 -4.36
N ARG A 418 30.06 19.67 -3.21
CA ARG A 418 28.64 20.05 -3.10
C ARG A 418 28.45 21.16 -2.08
N SER A 419 27.33 21.88 -2.21
CA SER A 419 26.87 22.88 -1.24
C SER A 419 25.50 22.47 -0.72
N VAL A 420 25.30 22.53 0.59
CA VAL A 420 24.04 22.22 1.24
C VAL A 420 23.74 23.25 2.33
N ASP A 421 22.46 23.46 2.64
CA ASP A 421 22.01 24.45 3.62
C ASP A 421 21.16 23.77 4.70
N PHE A 422 21.22 24.28 5.93
CA PHE A 422 20.50 23.85 7.15
C PHE A 422 20.80 22.41 7.64
N PHE A 423 22.02 21.89 7.52
CA PHE A 423 22.35 20.51 7.94
C PHE A 423 22.84 20.42 9.40
N ASP A 424 22.40 19.41 10.13
CA ASP A 424 22.98 19.04 11.44
C ASP A 424 23.66 17.68 11.27
N VAL A 425 24.99 17.64 11.29
CA VAL A 425 25.75 16.41 11.01
C VAL A 425 26.53 16.02 12.25
N LYS A 426 26.49 14.73 12.59
CA LYS A 426 27.28 14.19 13.71
C LYS A 426 27.79 12.81 13.38
N ASP A 427 29.04 12.53 13.76
CA ASP A 427 29.68 11.24 13.58
C ASP A 427 29.64 10.79 12.09
N SER A 428 30.02 11.67 11.16
CA SER A 428 30.00 11.40 9.71
C SER A 428 31.38 11.46 9.09
N ASN A 429 31.77 10.41 8.37
CA ASN A 429 32.99 10.35 7.56
C ASN A 429 32.68 10.47 6.07
N MET A 430 32.77 11.68 5.53
CA MET A 430 32.59 11.91 4.10
C MET A 430 33.85 11.54 3.29
N SER A 431 33.66 10.90 2.14
CA SER A 431 34.69 10.50 1.17
C SER A 431 34.29 10.88 -0.26
N GLY A 432 35.28 11.01 -1.16
CA GLY A 432 35.06 11.30 -2.60
C GLY A 432 34.83 12.77 -2.98
N GLY A 433 34.66 13.67 -2.01
CA GLY A 433 34.44 15.10 -2.22
C GLY A 433 34.37 15.90 -0.92
N THR A 434 33.98 17.16 -1.01
CA THR A 434 33.71 18.05 0.13
C THR A 434 32.27 18.57 0.09
N TYR A 435 31.64 18.73 1.24
CA TYR A 435 30.34 19.37 1.39
C TYR A 435 30.51 20.68 2.15
N THR A 436 30.15 21.78 1.50
CA THR A 436 30.07 23.08 2.15
C THR A 436 28.67 23.24 2.74
N VAL A 437 28.60 23.37 4.06
CA VAL A 437 27.34 23.58 4.80
C VAL A 437 27.25 25.06 5.17
N SER A 438 26.34 25.80 4.53
CA SER A 438 26.23 27.26 4.73
C SER A 438 25.59 27.64 6.07
N ASP A 439 24.51 26.97 6.40
CA ASP A 439 23.79 27.06 7.67
C ASP A 439 23.82 25.67 8.29
N GLY A 440 24.69 25.42 9.26
CA GLY A 440 24.88 24.06 9.76
C GLY A 440 25.24 23.96 11.23
N VAL A 441 24.94 22.79 11.80
CA VAL A 441 25.41 22.37 13.11
C VAL A 441 26.42 21.26 12.90
N ASP A 442 27.66 21.50 13.34
CA ASP A 442 28.67 20.45 13.50
C ASP A 442 28.45 19.80 14.87
N GLY A 443 27.73 18.68 14.89
CA GLY A 443 27.48 17.88 16.09
C GLY A 443 28.71 17.15 16.63
N GLY A 444 29.86 17.27 15.94
CA GLY A 444 31.15 16.72 16.32
C GLY A 444 31.47 15.38 15.66
N ASN A 445 32.77 15.03 15.67
CA ASN A 445 33.32 13.80 15.11
C ASN A 445 32.99 13.60 13.62
N ASN A 446 32.98 14.69 12.86
CA ASN A 446 32.83 14.67 11.41
C ASN A 446 34.21 14.69 10.72
N SER A 447 34.33 14.11 9.52
CA SER A 447 35.57 14.23 8.74
C SER A 447 35.79 15.65 8.24
N ALA A 448 37.05 16.00 7.94
CA ALA A 448 37.43 17.34 7.45
C ALA A 448 36.80 17.71 6.09
N ASN A 449 36.11 16.78 5.44
CA ASN A 449 35.39 17.01 4.18
C ASN A 449 34.03 17.69 4.40
N TRP A 450 33.54 17.76 5.64
CA TRP A 450 32.44 18.62 6.03
C TRP A 450 32.96 20.03 6.37
N ILE A 451 32.65 21.00 5.51
CA ILE A 451 33.06 22.40 5.65
C ILE A 451 31.86 23.20 6.13
N PHE A 452 31.74 23.38 7.45
CA PHE A 452 30.74 24.27 8.02
C PHE A 452 31.21 25.71 7.87
N LEU A 453 30.50 26.47 7.04
CA LEU A 453 30.70 27.91 7.01
C LEU A 453 30.20 28.42 8.36
N ALA A 454 31.10 29.03 9.13
CA ALA A 454 30.66 29.75 10.31
C ALA A 454 29.61 30.75 9.81
N VAL A 455 28.40 30.67 10.37
CA VAL A 455 27.46 31.77 10.29
C VAL A 455 28.21 32.93 10.91
N LEU A 456 28.85 33.75 10.07
CA LEU A 456 29.38 35.03 10.46
C LEU A 456 28.14 35.86 10.77
N ASN A 457 27.57 35.63 11.96
CA ASN A 457 26.77 36.64 12.63
C ASN A 457 27.65 37.88 12.53
N PRO A 458 27.25 38.93 11.80
CA PRO A 458 28.09 40.09 11.64
C PRO A 458 28.38 40.62 13.03
N ILE A 459 29.57 40.30 13.56
CA ILE A 459 30.03 40.83 14.82
C ILE A 459 30.35 42.28 14.49
N VAL A 460 29.40 43.16 14.79
CA VAL A 460 29.65 44.60 14.81
C VAL A 460 30.57 44.86 15.99
N VAL A 461 31.88 44.78 15.75
CA VAL A 461 32.88 45.21 16.72
C VAL A 461 32.88 46.73 16.72
N VAL A 462 32.29 47.32 17.76
CA VAL A 462 32.45 48.75 18.04
C VAL A 462 33.73 48.90 18.87
N GLU A 463 34.86 49.16 18.22
CA GLU A 463 36.08 49.58 18.95
C GLU A 463 35.92 51.02 19.42
N GLN A 464 35.72 51.19 20.73
CA GLN A 464 35.61 52.51 21.34
C GLN A 464 36.98 52.92 21.91
N GLY A 465 37.76 53.65 21.11
CA GLY A 465 38.98 54.32 21.59
C GLY A 465 38.60 55.58 22.39
N PHE A 466 38.79 55.56 23.71
CA PHE A 466 38.67 56.76 24.54
C PHE A 466 39.97 57.56 24.49
N ASP A 467 40.05 58.55 23.60
CA ASP A 467 41.04 59.63 23.69
C ASP A 467 40.36 60.95 24.08
N ARG A 468 41.07 61.78 24.85
CA ARG A 468 40.51 62.90 25.64
C ARG A 468 40.16 64.16 24.83
N ASN A 469 39.79 64.05 23.55
CA ASN A 469 39.26 65.14 22.72
C ASN A 469 38.17 64.60 21.76
N PRO A 470 36.89 65.04 21.83
CA PRO A 470 35.80 64.19 21.39
C PRO A 470 35.44 64.42 19.91
N THR A 471 36.20 63.78 19.02
CA THR A 471 35.63 63.31 17.75
C THR A 471 35.50 61.80 17.89
N VAL A 472 34.31 61.31 18.25
CA VAL A 472 34.04 59.87 18.28
C VAL A 472 33.84 59.43 16.83
N VAL A 473 34.89 58.89 16.23
CA VAL A 473 34.79 58.21 14.93
C VAL A 473 34.30 56.79 15.21
N VAL A 474 33.09 56.50 14.76
CA VAL A 474 32.56 55.13 14.75
C VAL A 474 32.81 54.57 13.36
N THR A 475 33.80 53.70 13.22
CA THR A 475 34.03 52.98 11.98
C THR A 475 33.21 51.71 11.99
N LEU A 476 32.22 51.61 11.10
CA LEU A 476 31.53 50.35 10.82
C LEU A 476 32.25 49.64 9.69
N THR A 477 32.99 48.59 10.01
CA THR A 477 33.57 47.70 9.00
C THR A 477 32.62 46.53 8.80
N VAL A 478 31.95 46.50 7.65
CA VAL A 478 31.16 45.35 7.23
C VAL A 478 32.08 44.40 6.45
N LYS A 479 32.24 43.16 6.94
CA LYS A 479 32.96 42.11 6.22
C LYS A 479 31.94 41.08 5.73
N GLY A 480 31.74 41.01 4.42
CA GLY A 480 30.78 40.12 3.75
C GLY A 480 29.69 40.86 2.97
N ASP A 481 28.86 40.10 2.25
CA ASP A 481 27.74 40.63 1.49
C ASP A 481 26.54 40.93 2.40
N LEU A 482 25.99 42.15 2.32
CA LEU A 482 24.76 42.52 3.00
C LEU A 482 23.57 42.18 2.10
N VAL A 483 22.74 41.24 2.52
CA VAL A 483 21.47 40.92 1.85
C VAL A 483 20.31 41.54 2.63
N GLY A 484 19.45 42.31 1.96
CA GLY A 484 18.28 42.97 2.57
C GLY A 484 18.55 44.34 3.21
N SER A 485 17.54 44.92 3.87
CA SER A 485 17.68 46.16 4.66
C SER A 485 18.20 45.85 6.05
N GLN A 486 19.27 46.53 6.46
CA GLN A 486 19.89 46.39 7.77
C GLN A 486 19.76 47.70 8.54
N VAL A 487 19.20 47.63 9.76
CA VAL A 487 18.89 48.81 10.59
C VAL A 487 19.93 48.96 11.70
N PHE A 488 20.70 50.04 11.66
CA PHE A 488 21.66 50.38 12.72
C PHE A 488 21.10 51.49 13.60
N ARG A 489 20.83 51.19 14.87
CA ARG A 489 20.32 52.16 15.84
C ARG A 489 21.45 52.70 16.71
N PHE A 490 21.70 54.01 16.61
CA PHE A 490 22.59 54.73 17.51
C PHE A 490 21.74 55.52 18.51
N SER A 491 21.98 55.34 19.80
CA SER A 491 21.32 56.12 20.86
C SER A 491 22.37 56.76 21.75
N PRO A 492 22.86 57.98 21.42
CA PRO A 492 23.81 58.67 22.26
C PRO A 492 23.13 59.04 23.58
N LYS A 493 23.58 58.45 24.68
CA LYS A 493 22.88 58.53 25.96
C LYS A 493 22.93 59.91 26.62
N LEU A 494 23.75 60.86 26.14
CA LEU A 494 23.79 62.29 26.50
C LEU A 494 24.86 63.02 25.66
N GLY A 495 24.52 64.13 24.98
CA GLY A 495 25.50 64.95 24.23
C GLY A 495 24.94 65.76 23.06
N LYS A 496 25.80 66.60 22.44
CA LYS A 496 25.52 67.41 21.23
C LYS A 496 25.09 66.53 20.03
N PRO A 497 24.37 67.07 19.04
CA PRO A 497 23.92 66.31 17.87
C PRO A 497 25.07 65.59 17.16
N LEU A 498 24.87 64.32 16.82
CA LEU A 498 25.83 63.51 16.06
C LEU A 498 25.90 64.05 14.62
N ASN A 499 27.09 64.45 14.18
CA ASN A 499 27.33 64.88 12.81
C ASN A 499 27.91 63.69 12.03
N LEU A 500 27.08 63.04 11.21
CA LEU A 500 27.50 61.89 10.41
C LEU A 500 28.07 62.41 9.08
N GLN A 501 29.34 62.12 8.81
CA GLN A 501 29.94 62.25 7.48
C GLN A 501 29.96 60.88 6.83
N TYR A 502 29.46 60.79 5.61
CA TYR A 502 29.44 59.56 4.81
C TYR A 502 30.43 59.71 3.66
N ASP A 503 31.13 58.63 3.32
CA ASP A 503 31.94 58.57 2.09
C ASP A 503 31.03 58.36 0.87
N THR A 504 31.54 58.65 -0.33
CA THR A 504 30.73 58.91 -1.55
C THR A 504 29.77 57.80 -2.01
N ASP A 505 29.90 56.57 -1.47
CA ASP A 505 29.13 55.39 -1.91
C ASP A 505 27.98 54.98 -0.96
N ILE A 506 27.73 55.70 0.13
CA ILE A 506 26.62 55.41 1.06
C ILE A 506 25.55 56.50 0.92
N ARG A 507 24.42 56.19 0.24
CA ARG A 507 23.26 57.09 0.16
C ARG A 507 22.19 56.68 1.18
N PRO A 508 22.06 57.36 2.33
CA PRO A 508 20.94 57.12 3.22
C PRO A 508 19.64 57.62 2.56
N TYR A 509 18.71 56.71 2.27
CA TYR A 509 17.33 57.09 1.99
C TYR A 509 16.62 57.41 3.30
N LEU A 510 16.74 58.66 3.75
CA LEU A 510 15.81 59.21 4.73
C LEU A 510 14.46 59.41 4.03
N LEU A 511 13.55 58.45 4.19
CA LEU A 511 12.13 58.60 3.87
C LEU A 511 11.57 59.78 4.69
N GLY A 512 11.55 60.99 4.13
CA GLY A 512 10.94 62.13 4.82
C GLY A 512 10.99 63.53 4.25
N ASP A 513 11.84 63.88 3.27
CA ASP A 513 11.76 65.22 2.63
C ASP A 513 12.16 65.18 1.15
N PRO A 514 11.22 65.40 0.21
CA PRO A 514 11.53 65.45 -1.22
C PRO A 514 12.35 66.68 -1.66
N ARG A 515 12.81 67.55 -0.75
CA ARG A 515 13.49 68.82 -1.10
C ARG A 515 15.01 68.84 -0.89
N GLY A 516 15.65 67.71 -0.58
CA GLY A 516 17.11 67.57 -0.66
C GLY A 516 17.93 68.52 0.23
N ARG A 517 17.38 69.00 1.36
CA ARG A 517 18.13 69.83 2.30
C ARG A 517 18.82 68.97 3.37
N PRO A 518 20.05 69.30 3.80
CA PRO A 518 20.72 68.60 4.90
C PRO A 518 19.93 68.83 6.18
N THR A 519 19.29 67.79 6.70
CA THR A 519 18.47 67.89 7.91
C THR A 519 19.26 67.35 9.11
N ARG A 520 19.43 68.17 10.16
CA ARG A 520 20.04 67.74 11.43
C ARG A 520 19.17 66.67 12.08
N ILE A 521 19.75 65.50 12.36
CA ILE A 521 19.10 64.41 13.09
C ILE A 521 18.96 64.81 14.55
N LYS A 522 17.73 64.79 15.07
CA LYS A 522 17.46 64.99 16.50
C LYS A 522 17.70 63.68 17.27
N PRO A 523 18.08 63.74 18.57
CA PRO A 523 18.48 62.57 19.36
C PRO A 523 17.41 61.47 19.54
N ASP A 524 16.17 61.73 19.14
CA ASP A 524 14.99 60.93 19.40
C ASP A 524 14.44 60.16 18.18
N LYS A 525 15.11 60.22 17.02
CA LYS A 525 14.68 59.49 15.82
C LYS A 525 15.63 58.33 15.49
N ALA A 526 15.08 57.12 15.40
CA ALA A 526 15.79 55.97 14.86
C ALA A 526 16.04 56.15 13.36
N LEU A 527 17.28 55.92 12.92
CA LEU A 527 17.56 55.61 11.52
C LEU A 527 17.09 54.18 11.25
N THR A 528 16.40 53.97 10.13
CA THR A 528 16.09 52.64 9.60
C THR A 528 17.05 52.36 8.47
#